data_AF-A0A537TUA5-F1
#
_entry.id   AF-A0A537TUA5-F1
#
_cell.length_a   1.000
_cell.length_b   1.000
_cell.length_c   1.000
_cell.angle_alpha   90.00
_cell.angle_beta   90.00
_cell.angle_gamma   90.00
#
_symmetry.space_group_name_H-M   'P 1'
#
loop_
_entity.id
_entity.type
_entity.pdbx_description
1 polymer ?
#
loop_
_entity_poly.entity_id
_entity_poly.type
_entity_poly.pdbx_seq_one_letter_code
_entity_poly.pdbx_strand_id
1 'polypeptide(L)' 'MGKVEEQSGRATSDPAKRRDVLERVEREHVKFVHLWFTDLEGHLKSFSITPAELDEALDDGMGFDGS' A
#
# COMPACT_ATOMS: atom_id res chain seq x y z
N MET A 1 -8.53 19.26 27.41
CA MET A 1 -8.59 19.08 25.94
C MET A 1 -7.54 18.04 25.58
N GLY A 2 -7.88 16.75 25.73
CA GLY A 2 -6.96 15.68 25.36
C GLY A 2 -6.82 15.69 23.85
N LYS A 3 -5.59 15.79 23.34
CA LYS A 3 -5.33 15.53 21.94
C LYS A 3 -5.71 14.07 21.71
N VAL A 4 -6.79 13.85 20.96
CA VAL A 4 -7.03 12.56 20.34
C VAL A 4 -5.89 12.45 19.32
N GLU A 5 -4.85 11.71 19.67
CA GLU A 5 -3.93 11.20 18.66
C GLU A 5 -4.77 10.31 17.75
N GLU A 6 -5.13 10.82 16.57
CA GLU A 6 -5.57 9.97 15.48
C GLU A 6 -4.50 8.88 15.33
N GLN A 7 -4.86 7.64 15.62
CA GLN A 7 -4.05 6.49 15.22
C GLN A 7 -4.11 6.44 13.69
N SER A 8 -3.31 7.25 13.01
CA SER A 8 -3.29 7.31 11.54
C SER A 8 -2.46 6.14 11.01
N GLY A 9 -3.05 5.37 10.11
CA GLY A 9 -2.41 4.24 9.42
C GLY A 9 -2.93 2.89 9.88
N ARG A 10 -3.62 2.18 8.98
CA ARG A 10 -3.98 0.75 9.17
C ARG A 10 -2.77 -0.19 9.02
N ALA A 11 -1.65 0.32 8.50
CA ALA A 11 -0.45 -0.46 8.23
C ALA A 11 0.24 -0.97 9.49
N THR A 12 0.60 -2.26 9.48
CA THR A 12 1.35 -2.92 10.55
C THR A 12 2.86 -2.97 10.28
N SER A 13 3.29 -2.50 9.11
CA SER A 13 4.70 -2.47 8.70
C SER A 13 5.48 -1.36 9.43
N ASP A 14 6.81 -1.47 9.45
CA ASP A 14 7.69 -0.43 9.96
C ASP A 14 7.65 0.81 9.04
N PRO A 15 7.32 2.01 9.54
CA PRO A 15 7.32 3.24 8.75
C PRO A 15 8.64 3.55 8.04
N ALA A 16 9.78 3.16 8.61
CA ALA A 16 11.07 3.35 7.94
C ALA A 16 11.17 2.51 6.66
N LYS A 17 10.70 1.26 6.71
CA LYS A 17 10.69 0.38 5.54
C LYS A 17 9.75 0.86 4.45
N ARG A 18 8.62 1.48 4.80
CA ARG A 18 7.69 2.06 3.82
C ARG A 18 8.37 3.19 3.03
N ARG A 19 9.07 4.09 3.72
CA ARG A 19 9.86 5.15 3.08
C ARG A 19 10.95 4.59 2.15
N ASP A 20 11.68 3.56 2.60
CA ASP A 20 12.71 2.92 1.77
C ASP A 20 12.12 2.37 0.45
N VAL A 21 10.89 1.85 0.49
CA VAL A 21 10.17 1.36 -0.71
C VAL A 21 9.81 2.52 -1.64
N LEU A 22 9.28 3.63 -1.10
CA LEU A 22 8.93 4.82 -1.89
C LEU A 22 10.15 5.42 -2.58
N GLU A 23 11.25 5.62 -1.84
CA GLU A 23 12.52 6.11 -2.39
C GLU A 23 13.05 5.19 -3.49
N ARG A 24 12.89 3.88 -3.33
CA ARG A 24 13.29 2.90 -4.33
C ARG A 24 12.43 2.98 -5.59
N VAL A 25 11.12 3.12 -5.44
CA VAL A 25 10.16 3.25 -6.56
C VAL A 25 10.48 4.48 -7.42
N GLU A 26 10.79 5.60 -6.78
CA GLU A 26 11.22 6.82 -7.46
C GLU A 26 12.57 6.63 -8.18
N ARG A 27 13.57 6.11 -7.46
CA ARG A 27 14.93 5.89 -7.98
C ARG A 27 14.96 4.93 -9.17
N GLU A 28 14.11 3.91 -9.17
CA GLU A 28 14.03 2.91 -10.24
C GLU A 28 13.05 3.31 -11.36
N HIS A 29 12.44 4.50 -11.28
CA HIS A 29 11.45 4.99 -12.25
C HIS A 29 10.32 3.98 -12.50
N VAL A 30 9.83 3.35 -11.43
CA VAL A 30 8.73 2.39 -11.48
C VAL A 30 7.48 3.11 -11.96
N LYS A 31 6.84 2.57 -13.00
CA LYS A 31 5.61 3.15 -13.57
C LYS A 31 4.34 2.65 -12.90
N PHE A 32 4.36 1.40 -12.46
CA PHE A 32 3.22 0.73 -11.84
C PHE A 32 3.70 -0.27 -10.79
N VAL A 33 2.92 -0.41 -9.72
CA VAL A 33 3.08 -1.46 -8.72
C VAL A 33 1.89 -2.39 -8.82
N HIS A 34 2.15 -3.68 -8.94
CA HIS A 34 1.12 -4.69 -8.88
C HIS A 34 0.93 -5.16 -7.44
N LEU A 35 -0.29 -5.01 -6.93
CA LEU A 35 -0.69 -5.61 -5.66
C LEU A 35 -1.27 -6.99 -5.94
N TRP A 36 -0.64 -8.01 -5.37
CA TRP A 36 -1.00 -9.41 -5.55
C TRP A 36 -1.55 -10.00 -4.27
N PHE A 37 -2.64 -10.75 -4.41
CA PHE A 37 -3.20 -11.56 -3.34
C PHE A 37 -3.86 -12.80 -3.92
N THR A 38 -4.16 -13.77 -3.07
CA THR A 38 -4.94 -14.95 -3.44
C THR A 38 -6.32 -14.87 -2.81
N ASP A 39 -7.35 -15.23 -3.56
CA ASP A 39 -8.70 -15.40 -2.99
C ASP A 39 -8.82 -16.69 -2.17
N LEU A 40 -10.03 -16.98 -1.67
CA LEU A 40 -10.31 -18.15 -0.83
C LEU A 40 -10.11 -19.49 -1.56
N GLU A 41 -10.25 -19.51 -2.89
CA GLU A 41 -10.02 -20.70 -3.71
C GLU A 41 -8.55 -20.82 -4.15
N GLY A 42 -7.72 -19.84 -3.81
CA GLY A 42 -6.30 -19.81 -4.13
C GLY A 42 -5.99 -19.23 -5.51
N HIS A 43 -6.95 -18.59 -6.18
CA HIS A 43 -6.68 -17.92 -7.44
C HIS A 43 -5.89 -16.64 -7.22
N LEU A 44 -4.81 -16.44 -7.98
CA LEU A 44 -4.05 -15.19 -7.99
C LEU A 44 -4.93 -14.07 -8.56
N LYS A 45 -5.15 -13.04 -7.76
CA LYS A 45 -5.78 -11.78 -8.14
C LYS A 45 -4.74 -10.67 -8.10
N SER A 46 -4.89 -9.70 -8.98
CA SER A 46 -4.02 -8.54 -8.99
C SER A 46 -4.71 -7.30 -9.51
N PHE A 47 -4.24 -6.15 -9.06
CA PHE A 47 -4.52 -4.86 -9.66
C PHE A 47 -3.26 -4.00 -9.65
N SER A 48 -3.23 -3.00 -10.52
CA SER A 48 -2.11 -2.08 -10.64
C SER A 48 -2.46 -0.75 -9.99
N ILE A 49 -1.49 -0.17 -9.31
CA ILE A 49 -1.54 1.21 -8.84
C ILE A 49 -0.34 1.99 -9.38
N THR A 50 -0.48 3.31 -9.39
CA THR A 50 0.60 4.24 -9.71
C THR A 50 1.48 4.51 -8.49
N PRO A 51 2.72 5.01 -8.67
CA PRO A 51 3.54 5.47 -7.55
C PRO A 51 2.85 6.54 -6.68
N ALA A 52 1.98 7.37 -7.25
CA ALA A 52 1.24 8.39 -6.51
C ALA A 52 0.22 7.79 -5.54
N GLU A 53 -0.38 6.65 -5.88
CA GLU A 53 -1.31 5.92 -5.02
C GLU A 53 -0.58 5.03 -4.01
N LEU A 54 0.70 4.71 -4.24
CA LEU A 54 1.46 3.78 -3.42
C LEU A 54 1.70 4.30 -1.99
N ASP A 55 1.89 5.61 -1.81
CA ASP A 55 2.15 6.21 -0.49
C ASP A 55 0.96 5.97 0.46
N GLU A 56 -0.25 6.37 0.03
CA GLU A 56 -1.49 6.13 0.77
C GLU A 56 -1.77 4.62 0.92
N ALA A 57 -1.54 3.84 -0.14
CA ALA A 57 -1.71 2.38 -0.10
C ALA A 57 -0.82 1.70 0.96
N LEU A 58 0.37 2.23 1.21
CA LEU A 58 1.32 1.69 2.20
C LEU A 58 0.93 2.03 3.64
N ASP A 59 0.15 3.09 3.87
CA ASP A 59 -0.33 3.49 5.21
C ASP A 59 -1.74 2.96 5.53
N ASP A 60 -2.67 3.00 4.58
CA ASP A 60 -4.09 2.68 4.82
C ASP A 60 -4.63 1.49 4.00
N GLY A 61 -3.83 0.98 3.07
CA GLY A 61 -4.23 -0.09 2.16
C GLY A 61 -5.03 0.42 0.96
N MET A 62 -5.51 -0.51 0.13
CA MET A 62 -6.32 -0.20 -1.06
C MET A 62 -7.61 -1.00 -1.04
N GLY A 63 -8.71 -0.35 -1.41
CA GLY A 63 -10.00 -1.03 -1.59
C GLY A 63 -10.00 -1.87 -2.87
N PHE A 64 -10.62 -3.04 -2.81
CA PHE A 64 -10.83 -3.94 -3.94
C PHE A 64 -12.27 -4.43 -3.91
N ASP A 65 -12.99 -4.30 -5.03
CA ASP A 65 -14.33 -4.86 -5.20
C ASP A 65 -14.23 -6.29 -5.76
N GLY A 66 -14.60 -7.26 -4.94
CA GLY A 66 -14.31 -8.69 -5.16
C GLY A 66 -15.48 -9.52 -5.67
N SER A 67 -16.37 -8.93 -6.47
CA SER A 67 -17.48 -9.64 -7.13
C SER A 67 -17.02 -10.84 -7.96
#